data_AF-A0A0K0ELL7-F1
#
_entry.id   AF-A0A0K0ELL7-F1
#
_cell.length_a   1.000
_cell.length_b   1.000
_cell.length_c   1.000
_cell.angle_alpha   90.00
_cell.angle_beta   90.00
_cell.angle_gamma   90.00
#
_symmetry.space_group_name_H-M   'P 1'
#
loop_
_entity.id
_entity.type
_entity.pdbx_description
1 polymer ?
#
loop_
_entity_poly.entity_id
_entity_poly.type
_entity_poly.pdbx_seq_one_letter_code
_entity_poly.pdbx_strand_id
1 'polypeptide(L)'
;MTSAILHVIVVGFHHKKGCQIEYCYPPINNSSSPKEEDIPKEWIYLPSLALPDGAHNVDKDVVYFLLPSLEEHNRSVFGISCYRQIAADELVTKEKDVTRSTVQKSVCIISRIPLYGSLLSKLEIITEAYFNEKDFSKVDVLKHMYTNLSDMFNVNVKDDETIIEAADIPLSCMLNTFKGRVLMLFKLLLLEKKVMFNIFPAHKLGNALFGLISLFPLITQNGLFEAADYSVLQKKNNLTENENEEDKLKTSTWSTMDVDDWGFPLSLFVKGYLFHPYLSICYMDMIKSHNIRAFCIGTTNTLFTHRRELFDIMITLNEDDDLVIDYLDPDLKKKLHLTTADLRFADYISKQSSCQGNEITWEGSDDWIRFQFRAYLLSLLSTSISEDKDLLDDFNSDFINEWKCTLNYRIWRSKSHPGFDGILPNHPFARQLNIGDIKLKMSQHITDSEGGRRFVNNIATTSKYVSDAGSKVKSSISSWFKVI
;
A
#
# COMPACT_ATOMS: atom_id res chain seq x y z
N MET A 1 10.86 23.53 10.46
CA MET A 1 9.60 22.85 10.05
C MET A 1 9.97 21.91 8.92
N THR A 2 9.83 20.60 9.12
CA THR A 2 10.06 19.61 8.05
C THR A 2 8.73 19.40 7.34
N SER A 3 8.65 19.71 6.04
CA SER A 3 7.47 19.43 5.20
C SER A 3 7.22 17.91 5.10
N ALA A 4 5.99 17.44 4.87
CA ALA A 4 5.77 16.02 4.55
C ALA A 4 6.29 15.69 3.15
N ILE A 5 6.35 16.69 2.27
CA ILE A 5 6.83 16.56 0.89
C ILE A 5 8.35 16.74 0.87
N LEU A 6 9.03 15.76 0.29
CA LEU A 6 10.48 15.75 0.12
C LEU A 6 10.88 16.41 -1.20
N HIS A 7 10.36 15.88 -2.31
CA HIS A 7 10.74 16.31 -3.66
C HIS A 7 9.56 16.23 -4.63
N VAL A 8 9.52 17.16 -5.58
CA VAL A 8 8.81 17.06 -6.86
C VAL A 8 9.86 16.82 -7.94
N ILE A 9 9.71 15.77 -8.72
CA ILE A 9 10.71 15.24 -9.65
C ILE A 9 10.07 15.08 -11.02
N VAL A 10 10.79 15.46 -12.09
CA VAL A 10 10.46 15.08 -13.47
C VAL A 10 11.40 13.98 -13.90
N VAL A 11 10.83 12.87 -14.37
CA VAL A 11 11.57 11.78 -14.99
C VAL A 11 11.18 11.68 -16.45
N GLY A 12 12.17 11.63 -17.34
CA GLY A 12 11.95 11.43 -18.77
C GLY A 12 12.66 10.20 -19.31
N PHE A 13 12.27 9.76 -20.50
CA PHE A 13 12.90 8.63 -21.17
C PHE A 13 13.85 9.08 -22.29
N HIS A 14 15.13 8.72 -22.15
CA HIS A 14 16.14 8.93 -23.18
C HIS A 14 16.44 7.62 -23.92
N HIS A 15 16.30 7.60 -25.25
CA HIS A 15 16.39 6.38 -26.07
C HIS A 15 17.68 5.56 -25.94
N LYS A 16 18.81 6.17 -25.57
CA LYS A 16 20.09 5.46 -25.28
C LYS A 16 20.37 5.18 -23.81
N LYS A 17 19.77 5.96 -22.90
CA LYS A 17 20.16 5.98 -21.47
C LYS A 17 19.06 5.43 -20.55
N GLY A 18 17.85 5.22 -21.08
CA GLY A 18 16.69 4.83 -20.29
C GLY A 18 16.06 6.01 -19.55
N CYS A 19 15.38 5.71 -18.44
CA CYS A 19 14.73 6.72 -17.61
C CYS A 19 15.76 7.56 -16.83
N GLN A 20 15.61 8.88 -16.83
CA GLN A 20 16.53 9.81 -16.16
C GLN A 20 15.75 10.90 -15.40
N ILE A 21 16.30 11.37 -14.29
CA ILE A 21 15.79 12.59 -13.64
C ILE A 21 16.21 13.78 -14.48
N GLU A 22 15.24 14.54 -14.96
CA GLU A 22 15.49 15.75 -15.75
C GLU A 22 15.36 17.01 -14.89
N TYR A 23 14.48 16.96 -13.89
CA TYR A 23 14.27 18.06 -12.96
C TYR A 23 13.93 17.55 -11.55
N CYS A 24 14.37 18.26 -10.52
CA CYS A 24 14.05 17.98 -9.14
C CYS A 24 14.00 19.26 -8.30
N TYR A 25 12.96 19.38 -7.48
CA TYR A 25 12.79 20.47 -6.55
C TYR A 25 12.13 20.03 -5.23
N PRO A 26 12.70 20.38 -4.06
CA PRO A 26 14.05 20.90 -3.85
C PRO A 26 15.14 20.03 -4.48
N PRO A 27 16.30 20.61 -4.82
CA PRO A 27 17.40 19.88 -5.46
C PRO A 27 17.87 18.66 -4.65
N ILE A 28 18.07 17.51 -5.30
CA ILE A 28 18.79 16.37 -4.72
C ILE A 28 20.29 16.67 -4.80
N ASN A 29 21.01 16.53 -3.69
CA ASN A 29 22.46 16.81 -3.60
C ASN A 29 22.87 18.17 -4.21
N ASN A 30 22.04 19.20 -4.02
CA ASN A 30 22.22 20.56 -4.56
C ASN A 30 22.12 20.70 -6.09
N SER A 31 21.65 19.68 -6.82
CA SER A 31 21.39 19.74 -8.26
C SER A 31 19.89 19.67 -8.58
N SER A 32 19.38 20.66 -9.31
CA SER A 32 18.01 20.64 -9.84
C SER A 32 17.84 19.73 -11.05
N SER A 33 18.94 19.28 -11.65
CA SER A 33 18.96 18.33 -12.78
C SER A 33 20.07 17.31 -12.54
N PRO A 34 19.91 16.45 -11.51
CA PRO A 34 20.95 15.52 -11.08
C PRO A 34 21.27 14.51 -12.17
N LYS A 35 22.55 14.31 -12.43
CA LYS A 35 23.03 13.17 -13.21
C LYS A 35 22.99 11.91 -12.35
N GLU A 36 23.19 10.76 -12.97
CA GLU A 36 23.22 9.45 -12.29
C GLU A 36 24.20 9.41 -11.10
N GLU A 37 25.36 10.07 -11.23
CA GLU A 37 26.38 10.19 -10.18
C GLU A 37 25.96 11.08 -9.00
N ASP A 38 25.01 11.98 -9.21
CA ASP A 38 24.45 12.86 -8.18
C ASP A 38 23.30 12.20 -7.41
N ILE A 39 22.74 11.09 -7.93
CA ILE A 39 21.62 10.38 -7.30
C ILE A 39 22.18 9.47 -6.18
N PRO A 40 21.62 9.55 -4.96
CA PRO A 40 21.97 8.62 -3.88
C PRO A 40 21.84 7.17 -4.33
N LYS A 41 22.79 6.31 -3.94
CA LYS A 41 22.84 4.90 -4.40
C LYS A 41 21.55 4.14 -4.08
N GLU A 42 20.93 4.48 -2.96
CA GLU A 42 19.68 3.93 -2.47
C GLU A 42 18.50 4.27 -3.39
N TRP A 43 18.57 5.38 -4.13
CA TRP A 43 17.53 5.89 -5.03
C TRP A 43 17.93 5.78 -6.51
N ILE A 44 19.00 5.07 -6.84
CA ILE A 44 19.52 4.98 -8.22
C ILE A 44 18.48 4.52 -9.24
N TYR A 45 17.53 3.68 -8.81
CA TYR A 45 16.46 3.16 -9.65
C TYR A 45 15.14 3.94 -9.55
N LEU A 46 15.11 5.08 -8.83
CA LEU A 46 13.94 5.98 -8.79
C LEU A 46 13.39 6.29 -10.19
N PRO A 47 14.20 6.61 -11.22
CA PRO A 47 13.68 6.88 -12.56
C PRO A 47 12.86 5.72 -13.14
N SER A 48 13.33 4.49 -12.95
CA SER A 48 12.66 3.28 -13.43
C SER A 48 11.39 2.93 -12.65
N LEU A 49 11.24 3.42 -11.42
CA LEU A 49 10.01 3.30 -10.63
C LEU A 49 8.99 4.38 -11.02
N ALA A 50 9.45 5.61 -11.26
CA ALA A 50 8.60 6.75 -11.61
C ALA A 50 8.10 6.72 -13.06
N LEU A 51 8.78 6.01 -13.95
CA LEU A 51 8.36 5.74 -15.32
C LEU A 51 8.44 4.23 -15.58
N PRO A 52 7.36 3.47 -15.31
CA PRO A 52 7.39 2.01 -15.22
C PRO A 52 7.55 1.34 -16.59
N ASP A 53 7.99 0.08 -16.56
CA ASP A 53 7.98 -0.80 -17.73
C ASP A 53 6.56 -0.88 -18.32
N GLY A 54 6.45 -0.72 -19.63
CA GLY A 54 5.15 -0.71 -20.31
C GLY A 54 4.41 0.64 -20.25
N ALA A 55 4.99 1.70 -19.67
CA ALA A 55 4.41 3.06 -19.70
C ALA A 55 4.09 3.55 -21.11
N HIS A 56 4.80 3.03 -22.13
CA HIS A 56 4.57 3.34 -23.53
C HIS A 56 3.28 2.77 -24.12
N ASN A 57 2.59 1.87 -23.41
CA ASN A 57 1.34 1.25 -23.85
C ASN A 57 0.09 2.03 -23.43
N VAL A 58 0.24 3.15 -22.72
CA VAL A 58 -0.86 4.01 -22.25
C VAL A 58 -0.53 5.48 -22.45
N ASP A 59 -1.53 6.29 -22.78
CA ASP A 59 -1.34 7.74 -22.96
C ASP A 59 -1.03 8.45 -21.64
N LYS A 60 -1.66 7.98 -20.56
CA LYS A 60 -1.43 8.43 -19.19
C LYS A 60 -1.73 7.31 -18.19
N ASP A 61 -0.99 7.27 -17.09
CA ASP A 61 -1.31 6.41 -15.95
C ASP A 61 -0.53 6.87 -14.70
N VAL A 62 -0.79 6.24 -13.55
CA VAL A 62 -0.16 6.55 -12.27
C VAL A 62 0.52 5.32 -11.67
N VAL A 63 1.66 5.50 -11.03
CA VAL A 63 2.37 4.44 -10.31
C VAL A 63 2.66 4.88 -8.89
N TYR A 64 2.52 3.94 -7.96
CA TYR A 64 2.93 4.08 -6.57
C TYR A 64 4.14 3.22 -6.30
N PHE A 65 5.09 3.73 -5.54
CA PHE A 65 6.27 2.98 -5.13
C PHE A 65 6.78 3.46 -3.77
N LEU A 66 7.69 2.70 -3.19
CA LEU A 66 8.40 3.03 -1.96
C LEU A 66 9.90 3.07 -2.23
N LEU A 67 10.59 3.91 -1.48
CA LEU A 67 12.05 3.99 -1.46
C LEU A 67 12.54 3.97 -0.01
N PRO A 68 13.77 3.53 0.26
CA PRO A 68 14.40 3.73 1.56
C PRO A 68 14.55 5.22 1.84
N SER A 69 14.35 5.64 3.09
CA SER A 69 14.58 7.02 3.52
C SER A 69 16.08 7.34 3.54
N LEU A 70 16.43 8.53 3.06
CA LEU A 70 17.79 9.05 3.12
C LEU A 70 18.07 9.80 4.44
N GLU A 71 17.02 10.16 5.18
CA GLU A 71 17.11 10.94 6.42
C GLU A 71 17.12 10.04 7.66
N GLU A 72 16.36 8.95 7.62
CA GLU A 72 16.14 8.05 8.76
C GLU A 72 16.40 6.61 8.33
N HIS A 73 17.32 5.94 9.02
CA HIS A 73 17.57 4.52 8.79
C HIS A 73 16.33 3.67 9.12
N ASN A 74 16.13 2.60 8.35
CA ASN A 74 14.99 1.68 8.50
C ASN A 74 13.62 2.37 8.37
N ARG A 75 13.55 3.46 7.60
CA ARG A 75 12.28 4.11 7.24
C ARG A 75 12.11 4.13 5.73
N SER A 76 10.87 4.10 5.27
CA SER A 76 10.48 4.21 3.87
C SER A 76 9.93 5.61 3.61
N VAL A 77 10.15 6.09 2.39
CA VAL A 77 9.46 7.24 1.81
C VAL A 77 8.58 6.77 0.67
N PHE A 78 7.55 7.54 0.37
CA PHE A 78 6.45 7.14 -0.50
C PHE A 78 6.47 7.96 -1.78
N GLY A 79 6.47 7.28 -2.92
CA GLY A 79 6.48 7.87 -4.24
C GLY A 79 5.15 7.68 -4.96
N ILE A 80 4.58 8.76 -5.47
CA ILE A 80 3.48 8.76 -6.43
C ILE A 80 3.96 9.44 -7.71
N SER A 81 3.72 8.83 -8.87
CA SER A 81 4.17 9.38 -10.15
C SER A 81 3.08 9.27 -11.20
N CYS A 82 2.77 10.39 -11.86
CA CYS A 82 1.85 10.44 -12.99
C CYS A 82 2.67 10.62 -14.26
N TYR A 83 2.57 9.66 -15.18
CA TYR A 83 3.28 9.70 -16.45
C TYR A 83 2.32 9.90 -17.61
N ARG A 84 2.78 10.62 -18.62
CA ARG A 84 2.02 10.90 -19.84
C ARG A 84 2.92 10.83 -21.07
N GLN A 85 2.29 10.62 -22.22
CA GLN A 85 2.93 10.74 -23.52
C GLN A 85 2.45 12.00 -24.24
N ILE A 86 3.33 12.57 -25.05
CA ILE A 86 3.00 13.65 -25.99
C ILE A 86 3.69 13.39 -27.32
N ALA A 87 3.02 13.71 -28.42
CA ALA A 87 3.62 13.61 -29.74
C ALA A 87 4.71 14.69 -29.89
N ALA A 88 5.86 14.32 -30.46
CA ALA A 88 7.01 15.20 -30.53
C ALA A 88 6.73 16.45 -31.38
N ASP A 89 5.87 16.37 -32.38
CA ASP A 89 5.42 17.48 -33.22
C ASP A 89 4.53 18.50 -32.52
N GLU A 90 3.91 18.14 -31.39
CA GLU A 90 3.17 19.08 -30.56
C GLU A 90 4.06 19.97 -29.67
N LEU A 91 5.35 19.65 -29.55
CA LEU A 91 6.29 20.42 -28.73
C LEU A 91 6.67 21.74 -29.39
N VAL A 92 6.60 22.82 -28.60
CA VAL A 92 7.07 24.16 -28.99
C VAL A 92 8.60 24.17 -29.08
N THR A 93 9.25 23.59 -28.08
CA THR A 93 10.71 23.48 -28.00
C THR A 93 11.11 22.00 -28.12
N LYS A 94 11.86 21.67 -29.17
CA LYS A 94 12.40 20.33 -29.39
C LYS A 94 13.86 20.27 -28.97
N GLU A 95 14.14 19.56 -27.89
CA GLU A 95 15.52 19.28 -27.48
C GLU A 95 16.20 18.34 -28.49
N LYS A 96 17.54 18.40 -28.55
CA LYS A 96 18.34 17.69 -29.58
C LYS A 96 18.26 16.17 -29.46
N ASP A 97 17.86 15.67 -28.31
CA ASP A 97 17.74 14.27 -27.93
C ASP A 97 16.33 13.69 -28.20
N VAL A 98 15.36 14.54 -28.58
CA VAL A 98 14.04 14.12 -29.04
C VAL A 98 14.14 13.55 -30.46
N THR A 99 14.45 12.26 -30.54
CA THR A 99 14.60 11.53 -31.81
C THR A 99 13.40 10.64 -32.14
N ARG A 100 12.48 10.44 -31.19
CA ARG A 100 11.28 9.60 -31.33
C ARG A 100 10.05 10.44 -31.70
N SER A 101 9.01 9.78 -32.23
CA SER A 101 7.72 10.41 -32.54
C SER A 101 6.94 10.81 -31.28
N THR A 102 7.23 10.20 -30.14
CA THR A 102 6.61 10.52 -28.85
C THR A 102 7.66 10.77 -27.79
N VAL A 103 7.36 11.71 -26.89
CA VAL A 103 8.11 12.01 -25.68
C VAL A 103 7.30 11.51 -24.48
N GLN A 104 7.99 10.85 -23.55
CA GLN A 104 7.39 10.27 -22.36
C GLN A 104 8.09 10.87 -21.14
N LYS A 105 7.29 11.46 -20.26
CA LYS A 105 7.76 12.02 -19.00
C LYS A 105 6.76 11.76 -17.88
N SER A 106 7.24 11.81 -16.65
CA SER A 106 6.44 11.73 -15.46
C SER A 106 6.75 12.84 -14.49
N VAL A 107 5.73 13.30 -13.77
CA VAL A 107 5.88 14.15 -12.60
C VAL A 107 5.66 13.26 -11.39
N CYS A 108 6.61 13.25 -10.48
CA CYS A 108 6.66 12.39 -9.32
C CYS A 108 6.80 13.22 -8.03
N ILE A 109 6.08 12.81 -6.98
CA ILE A 109 6.19 13.38 -5.64
C ILE A 109 6.75 12.30 -4.72
N ILE A 110 7.78 12.65 -3.94
CA ILE A 110 8.28 11.84 -2.83
C ILE A 110 7.84 12.48 -1.52
N SER A 111 7.27 11.69 -0.61
CA SER A 111 6.76 12.16 0.70
C SER A 111 7.19 11.24 1.85
N ARG A 112 7.22 11.79 3.06
CA ARG A 112 7.56 11.06 4.31
C ARG A 112 6.41 10.19 4.83
N ILE A 113 5.19 10.46 4.36
CA ILE A 113 3.96 9.73 4.71
C ILE A 113 3.18 9.36 3.42
N PRO A 114 2.36 8.30 3.43
CA PRO A 114 1.71 7.75 2.24
C PRO A 114 0.45 8.54 1.84
N LEU A 115 0.64 9.72 1.25
CA LEU A 115 -0.43 10.66 0.86
C LEU A 115 -1.10 10.31 -0.49
N TYR A 116 -1.21 9.03 -0.84
CA TYR A 116 -1.59 8.61 -2.19
C TYR A 116 -2.95 9.16 -2.63
N GLY A 117 -4.00 8.97 -1.82
CA GLY A 117 -5.35 9.46 -2.14
C GLY A 117 -5.41 10.99 -2.21
N SER A 118 -4.73 11.68 -1.28
CA SER A 118 -4.68 13.14 -1.22
C SER A 118 -3.90 13.80 -2.35
N LEU A 119 -2.90 13.12 -2.90
CA LEU A 119 -2.03 13.64 -3.95
C LEU A 119 -2.50 13.28 -5.36
N LEU A 120 -3.21 12.15 -5.55
CA LEU A 120 -3.57 11.61 -6.86
C LEU A 120 -4.17 12.67 -7.80
N SER A 121 -5.32 13.24 -7.45
CA SER A 121 -6.01 14.20 -8.32
C SER A 121 -5.21 15.48 -8.56
N LYS A 122 -4.45 15.94 -7.54
CA LYS A 122 -3.61 17.15 -7.67
C LYS A 122 -2.44 16.90 -8.61
N LEU A 123 -1.82 15.73 -8.50
CA LEU A 123 -0.71 15.34 -9.35
C LEU A 123 -1.16 15.21 -10.81
N GLU A 124 -2.32 14.59 -11.07
CA GLU A 124 -2.85 14.47 -12.43
C GLU A 124 -3.07 15.85 -13.09
N ILE A 125 -3.70 16.79 -12.37
CA ILE A 125 -3.96 18.16 -12.85
C ILE A 125 -2.66 18.89 -13.15
N ILE A 126 -1.67 18.81 -12.24
CA ILE A 126 -0.41 19.55 -12.42
C ILE A 126 0.45 18.92 -13.50
N THR A 127 0.44 17.59 -13.62
CA THR A 127 1.09 16.89 -14.73
C THR A 127 0.47 17.31 -16.06
N GLU A 128 -0.86 17.44 -16.11
CA GLU A 128 -1.54 17.95 -17.30
C GLU A 128 -1.13 19.39 -17.65
N ALA A 129 -1.12 20.28 -16.65
CA ALA A 129 -0.69 21.66 -16.84
C ALA A 129 0.77 21.74 -17.35
N TYR A 130 1.66 20.92 -16.78
CA TYR A 130 3.06 20.84 -17.22
C TYR A 130 3.20 20.37 -18.67
N PHE A 131 2.41 19.38 -19.10
CA PHE A 131 2.41 18.94 -20.50
C PHE A 131 1.77 19.97 -21.45
N ASN A 132 0.75 20.70 -21.00
CA ASN A 132 0.09 21.73 -21.78
C ASN A 132 0.96 22.96 -22.06
N GLU A 133 2.03 23.19 -21.28
CA GLU A 133 3.04 24.21 -21.59
C GLU A 133 3.77 23.92 -22.91
N LYS A 134 3.83 22.65 -23.35
CA LYS A 134 4.52 22.18 -24.58
C LYS A 134 6.00 22.58 -24.66
N ASP A 135 6.56 23.03 -23.55
CA ASP A 135 7.96 23.38 -23.34
C ASP A 135 8.36 22.91 -21.95
N PHE A 136 9.07 21.78 -21.91
CA PHE A 136 9.42 21.10 -20.66
C PHE A 136 10.50 21.82 -19.85
N SER A 137 11.14 22.86 -20.40
CA SER A 137 12.05 23.73 -19.65
C SER A 137 11.33 24.62 -18.63
N LYS A 138 10.00 24.80 -18.79
CA LYS A 138 9.17 25.59 -17.88
C LYS A 138 8.77 24.78 -16.65
N VAL A 139 9.59 24.88 -15.61
CA VAL A 139 9.44 24.11 -14.36
C VAL A 139 8.79 24.89 -13.22
N ASP A 140 8.36 26.13 -13.45
CA ASP A 140 7.84 26.99 -12.37
C ASP A 140 6.55 26.44 -11.76
N VAL A 141 5.68 25.81 -12.55
CA VAL A 141 4.47 25.13 -12.05
C VAL A 141 4.80 24.06 -10.99
N LEU A 142 5.94 23.37 -11.14
CA LEU A 142 6.40 22.32 -10.23
C LEU A 142 6.95 22.89 -8.92
N LYS A 143 7.58 24.08 -8.94
CA LYS A 143 8.03 24.77 -7.72
C LYS A 143 6.85 25.28 -6.90
N HIS A 144 5.85 25.87 -7.58
CA HIS A 144 4.62 26.32 -6.94
C HIS A 144 3.87 25.13 -6.32
N MET A 145 3.79 24.02 -7.04
CA MET A 145 3.26 22.76 -6.53
C MET A 145 3.95 22.33 -5.23
N TYR A 146 5.28 22.26 -5.21
CA TYR A 146 6.01 21.87 -4.01
C TYR A 146 5.70 22.77 -2.82
N THR A 147 5.69 24.09 -3.05
CA THR A 147 5.44 25.09 -1.99
C THR A 147 4.03 24.91 -1.44
N ASN A 148 3.03 24.85 -2.32
CA ASN A 148 1.63 24.64 -1.95
C ASN A 148 1.43 23.33 -1.18
N LEU A 149 1.99 22.21 -1.66
CA LEU A 149 1.85 20.93 -0.99
C LEU A 149 2.59 20.89 0.36
N SER A 150 3.74 21.58 0.47
CA SER A 150 4.47 21.70 1.72
C SER A 150 3.71 22.50 2.77
N ASP A 151 3.02 23.55 2.34
CA ASP A 151 2.14 24.35 3.21
C ASP A 151 0.90 23.56 3.64
N MET A 152 0.33 22.76 2.73
CA MET A 152 -0.82 21.91 3.01
C MET A 152 -0.49 20.75 3.97
N PHE A 153 0.70 20.14 3.83
CA PHE A 153 1.10 18.94 4.57
C PHE A 153 2.31 19.22 5.49
N ASN A 154 2.15 20.11 6.46
CA ASN A 154 3.19 20.44 7.42
C ASN A 154 3.26 19.40 8.56
N VAL A 155 4.44 18.87 8.90
CA VAL A 155 4.62 17.70 9.82
C VAL A 155 4.40 18.04 11.31
N ASN A 156 3.74 19.16 11.63
CA ASN A 156 3.19 19.40 12.97
C ASN A 156 1.87 18.65 13.21
N VAL A 157 1.37 17.92 12.21
CA VAL A 157 0.21 17.05 12.34
C VAL A 157 0.58 15.84 13.22
N LYS A 158 0.42 16.02 14.53
CA LYS A 158 0.18 14.95 15.50
C LYS A 158 -1.28 14.48 15.47
N ASP A 159 -2.09 15.00 14.55
CA ASP A 159 -3.48 14.60 14.39
C ASP A 159 -3.53 13.40 13.45
N ASP A 160 -3.56 12.20 14.04
CA ASP A 160 -3.73 10.90 13.36
C ASP A 160 -4.79 10.95 12.26
N GLU A 161 -5.85 11.75 12.43
CA GLU A 161 -6.97 11.91 11.49
C GLU A 161 -6.54 12.36 10.09
N THR A 162 -5.57 13.27 9.94
CA THR A 162 -5.15 13.71 8.60
C THR A 162 -4.33 12.64 7.86
N ILE A 163 -3.56 11.82 8.60
CA ILE A 163 -2.82 10.69 8.02
C ILE A 163 -3.79 9.58 7.63
N ILE A 164 -4.82 9.35 8.46
CA ILE A 164 -5.92 8.41 8.17
C ILE A 164 -6.62 8.78 6.86
N GLU A 165 -7.07 10.04 6.72
CA GLU A 165 -7.78 10.49 5.51
C GLU A 165 -6.88 10.56 4.28
N ALA A 166 -5.61 10.95 4.45
CA ALA A 166 -4.71 11.12 3.31
C ALA A 166 -4.19 9.80 2.71
N ALA A 167 -4.20 8.73 3.51
CA ALA A 167 -3.84 7.39 3.10
C ALA A 167 -5.03 6.58 2.54
N ASP A 168 -6.24 7.15 2.53
CA ASP A 168 -7.44 6.41 2.14
C ASP A 168 -7.46 6.17 0.61
N ILE A 169 -7.58 4.89 0.25
CA ILE A 169 -7.58 4.42 -1.15
C ILE A 169 -8.87 3.64 -1.36
N PRO A 170 -9.68 3.98 -2.37
CA PRO A 170 -10.94 3.30 -2.61
C PRO A 170 -10.77 1.79 -2.79
N LEU A 171 -11.63 1.00 -2.14
CA LEU A 171 -11.53 -0.48 -2.20
C LEU A 171 -12.13 -1.06 -3.48
N SER A 172 -12.93 -0.28 -4.22
CA SER A 172 -13.62 -0.74 -5.43
C SER A 172 -12.67 -1.37 -6.47
N CYS A 173 -11.49 -0.78 -6.67
CA CYS A 173 -10.49 -1.32 -7.59
C CYS A 173 -9.98 -2.69 -7.11
N MET A 174 -9.67 -2.84 -5.82
CA MET A 174 -9.24 -4.10 -5.22
C MET A 174 -10.35 -5.17 -5.30
N LEU A 175 -11.59 -4.82 -4.94
CA LEU A 175 -12.73 -5.74 -4.95
C LEU A 175 -13.01 -6.26 -6.37
N ASN A 176 -12.98 -5.37 -7.37
CA ASN A 176 -13.19 -5.75 -8.77
C ASN A 176 -12.04 -6.60 -9.32
N THR A 177 -10.81 -6.31 -8.90
CA THR A 177 -9.61 -7.02 -9.38
C THR A 177 -9.48 -8.41 -8.75
N PHE A 178 -9.70 -8.54 -7.44
CA PHE A 178 -9.51 -9.80 -6.72
C PHE A 178 -10.78 -10.60 -6.51
N LYS A 179 -11.97 -10.00 -6.68
CA LYS A 179 -13.27 -10.66 -6.61
C LYS A 179 -13.38 -11.52 -5.34
N GLY A 180 -13.88 -12.76 -5.45
CA GLY A 180 -13.99 -13.72 -4.33
C GLY A 180 -12.66 -14.24 -3.77
N ARG A 181 -11.50 -13.66 -4.14
CA ARG A 181 -10.17 -14.06 -3.63
C ARG A 181 -9.60 -13.11 -2.58
N VAL A 182 -10.26 -12.00 -2.26
CA VAL A 182 -9.75 -10.99 -1.31
C VAL A 182 -9.37 -11.60 0.05
N LEU A 183 -10.22 -12.45 0.64
CA LEU A 183 -9.90 -13.08 1.93
C LEU A 183 -8.69 -14.02 1.85
N MET A 184 -8.54 -14.76 0.75
CA MET A 184 -7.38 -15.64 0.55
C MET A 184 -6.09 -14.82 0.42
N LEU A 185 -6.12 -13.71 -0.32
CA LEU A 185 -4.98 -12.80 -0.44
C LEU A 185 -4.65 -12.09 0.88
N PHE A 186 -5.67 -11.74 1.66
CA PHE A 186 -5.50 -11.21 3.01
C PHE A 186 -4.77 -12.23 3.90
N LYS A 187 -5.20 -13.51 3.89
CA LYS A 187 -4.50 -14.59 4.59
C LYS A 187 -3.07 -14.79 4.07
N LEU A 188 -2.84 -14.70 2.77
CA LEU A 188 -1.51 -14.85 2.17
C LEU A 188 -0.49 -13.84 2.73
N LEU A 189 -0.89 -12.58 2.92
CA LEU A 189 0.01 -11.55 3.47
C LEU A 189 0.44 -11.84 4.91
N LEU A 190 -0.41 -12.52 5.71
CA LEU A 190 -0.06 -12.95 7.06
C LEU A 190 1.04 -14.02 7.08
N LEU A 191 1.17 -14.81 6.01
CA LEU A 191 2.12 -15.93 5.91
C LEU A 191 3.55 -15.53 5.55
N GLU A 192 3.81 -14.24 5.28
CA GLU A 192 5.15 -13.69 4.99
C GLU A 192 5.90 -14.46 3.88
N LYS A 193 5.21 -14.70 2.76
CA LYS A 193 5.77 -15.40 1.59
C LYS A 193 6.41 -14.45 0.59
N LYS A 194 7.13 -15.00 -0.39
CA LYS A 194 7.63 -14.30 -1.58
C LYS A 194 6.55 -14.27 -2.65
N VAL A 195 5.74 -13.21 -2.61
CA VAL A 195 4.54 -13.00 -3.43
C VAL A 195 4.83 -12.00 -4.55
N MET A 196 4.45 -12.38 -5.77
CA MET A 196 4.52 -11.51 -6.94
C MET A 196 3.13 -11.31 -7.55
N PHE A 197 2.75 -10.05 -7.78
CA PHE A 197 1.56 -9.66 -8.51
C PHE A 197 1.97 -9.08 -9.87
N ASN A 198 1.47 -9.66 -10.96
CA ASN A 198 1.63 -9.11 -12.31
C ASN A 198 0.28 -8.61 -12.82
N ILE A 199 0.06 -7.29 -12.71
CA ILE A 199 -1.19 -6.65 -13.07
C ILE A 199 -0.85 -5.39 -13.87
N PHE A 200 -1.54 -5.21 -14.98
CA PHE A 200 -1.44 -4.02 -15.82
C PHE A 200 -2.85 -3.38 -15.95
N PRO A 201 -2.98 -2.05 -16.00
CA PRO A 201 -1.93 -1.03 -15.92
C PRO A 201 -1.42 -0.78 -14.49
N ALA A 202 -0.37 0.04 -14.34
CA ALA A 202 0.35 0.24 -13.06
C ALA A 202 -0.55 0.83 -11.96
N HIS A 203 -1.49 1.72 -12.33
CA HIS A 203 -2.42 2.31 -11.35
C HIS A 203 -3.40 1.28 -10.80
N LYS A 204 -3.91 0.37 -11.65
CA LYS A 204 -4.78 -0.75 -11.24
C LYS A 204 -4.05 -1.65 -10.25
N LEU A 205 -2.79 -2.01 -10.56
CA LEU A 205 -1.92 -2.78 -9.67
C LEU A 205 -1.73 -2.08 -8.32
N GLY A 206 -1.34 -0.80 -8.34
CA GLY A 206 -1.11 0.00 -7.14
C GLY A 206 -2.35 0.08 -6.25
N ASN A 207 -3.51 0.44 -6.83
CA ASN A 207 -4.78 0.53 -6.09
C ASN A 207 -5.23 -0.82 -5.54
N ALA A 208 -5.06 -1.92 -6.30
CA ALA A 208 -5.42 -3.25 -5.83
C ALA A 208 -4.57 -3.68 -4.63
N LEU A 209 -3.25 -3.46 -4.69
CA LEU A 209 -2.34 -3.82 -3.59
C LEU A 209 -2.53 -2.95 -2.36
N PHE A 210 -2.67 -1.64 -2.52
CA PHE A 210 -2.95 -0.76 -1.39
C PHE A 210 -4.32 -1.02 -0.77
N GLY A 211 -5.35 -1.26 -1.59
CA GLY A 211 -6.65 -1.68 -1.08
C GLY A 211 -6.53 -2.92 -0.20
N LEU A 212 -5.76 -3.92 -0.65
CA LEU A 212 -5.55 -5.17 0.10
C LEU A 212 -4.84 -4.94 1.44
N ILE A 213 -3.75 -4.17 1.46
CA ILE A 213 -3.04 -3.90 2.72
C ILE A 213 -3.82 -2.97 3.65
N SER A 214 -4.73 -2.13 3.13
CA SER A 214 -5.58 -1.25 3.94
C SER A 214 -6.65 -2.00 4.74
N LEU A 215 -6.89 -3.28 4.42
CA LEU A 215 -7.76 -4.15 5.22
C LEU A 215 -7.14 -4.52 6.57
N PHE A 216 -5.82 -4.37 6.71
CA PHE A 216 -5.13 -4.52 7.99
C PHE A 216 -5.17 -3.19 8.75
N PRO A 217 -5.65 -3.19 10.01
CA PRO A 217 -5.78 -1.96 10.76
C PRO A 217 -4.44 -1.23 10.92
N LEU A 218 -4.45 0.07 10.67
CA LEU A 218 -3.34 1.00 10.87
C LEU A 218 -2.07 0.72 10.02
N ILE A 219 -2.09 -0.25 9.09
CA ILE A 219 -0.91 -0.57 8.26
C ILE A 219 -0.53 0.60 7.36
N THR A 220 -1.49 1.24 6.70
CA THR A 220 -1.21 2.38 5.80
C THR A 220 -0.72 3.61 6.55
N GLN A 221 -1.02 3.73 7.84
CA GLN A 221 -0.59 4.86 8.66
C GLN A 221 0.81 4.63 9.22
N ASN A 222 1.01 3.49 9.89
CA ASN A 222 2.21 3.23 10.69
C ASN A 222 2.94 1.93 10.32
N GLY A 223 2.34 1.08 9.49
CA GLY A 223 2.85 -0.26 9.15
C GLY A 223 3.83 -0.34 7.97
N LEU A 224 3.96 0.72 7.19
CA LEU A 224 4.79 0.73 5.97
C LEU A 224 6.18 1.36 6.17
N PHE A 225 6.50 1.83 7.37
CA PHE A 225 7.77 2.53 7.57
C PHE A 225 8.99 1.63 7.32
N GLU A 226 8.99 0.34 7.66
CA GLU A 226 10.11 -0.57 7.34
C GLU A 226 9.96 -1.31 5.99
N ALA A 227 8.92 -1.02 5.19
CA ALA A 227 8.55 -1.80 4.01
C ALA A 227 9.55 -1.78 2.85
N ALA A 228 10.37 -0.73 2.73
CA ALA A 228 11.46 -0.61 1.75
C ALA A 228 12.83 -0.52 2.44
N ASP A 229 12.97 -1.10 3.64
CA ASP A 229 14.26 -1.13 4.34
C ASP A 229 15.22 -2.15 3.72
N TYR A 230 16.20 -1.63 2.99
CA TYR A 230 17.26 -2.42 2.37
C TYR A 230 18.50 -2.62 3.27
N SER A 231 18.48 -2.17 4.53
CA SER A 231 19.61 -2.32 5.47
C SER A 231 20.05 -3.78 5.63
N VAL A 232 19.12 -4.72 5.48
CA VAL A 232 19.38 -6.17 5.49
C VAL A 232 20.39 -6.59 4.41
N LEU A 233 20.49 -5.86 3.30
CA LEU A 233 21.45 -6.11 2.23
C LEU A 233 22.88 -5.66 2.59
N GLN A 234 23.01 -4.69 3.50
CA GLN A 234 24.29 -4.14 3.92
C GLN A 234 24.96 -4.95 5.03
N LYS A 235 24.25 -5.93 5.64
CA LYS A 235 24.81 -6.90 6.59
C LYS A 235 25.76 -7.88 5.87
N LYS A 236 26.96 -7.41 5.51
CA LYS A 236 28.09 -8.27 5.11
C LYS A 236 29.05 -8.46 6.29
N ASN A 237 29.28 -9.72 6.66
CA ASN A 237 30.50 -10.28 7.25
C ASN A 237 31.04 -9.77 8.61
N ASN A 238 30.19 -9.47 9.59
CA ASN A 238 30.61 -9.46 11.01
C ASN A 238 29.91 -10.57 11.80
N LEU A 239 29.85 -11.78 11.23
CA LEU A 239 29.52 -12.98 11.99
C LEU A 239 30.82 -13.49 12.62
N THR A 240 31.16 -12.97 13.80
CA THR A 240 31.79 -13.84 14.78
C THR A 240 30.75 -14.88 15.16
N GLU A 241 30.96 -16.11 14.68
CA GLU A 241 30.31 -17.31 15.19
C GLU A 241 30.47 -17.29 16.71
N ASN A 242 29.36 -17.16 17.46
CA ASN A 242 29.18 -17.52 18.89
C ASN A 242 28.11 -16.66 19.63
N GLU A 243 27.05 -16.18 18.96
CA GLU A 243 25.92 -15.57 19.68
C GLU A 243 24.60 -16.12 19.16
N ASN A 244 23.87 -16.82 20.04
CA ASN A 244 22.59 -17.47 19.78
C ASN A 244 21.57 -16.48 19.20
N GLU A 245 20.86 -16.86 18.12
CA GLU A 245 19.81 -16.03 17.50
C GLU A 245 18.68 -15.65 18.47
N GLU A 246 18.43 -16.46 19.50
CA GLU A 246 17.46 -16.16 20.56
C GLU A 246 17.87 -14.99 21.47
N ASP A 247 19.17 -14.73 21.65
CA ASP A 247 19.65 -13.64 22.50
C ASP A 247 19.71 -12.29 21.76
N LYS A 248 19.89 -12.30 20.42
CA LYS A 248 19.68 -11.09 19.59
C LYS A 248 18.23 -10.64 19.60
N LEU A 249 17.28 -11.57 19.65
CA LEU A 249 15.85 -11.28 19.69
C LEU A 249 15.42 -10.54 20.97
N LYS A 250 16.17 -10.70 22.07
CA LYS A 250 15.92 -10.06 23.37
C LYS A 250 16.65 -8.72 23.54
N THR A 251 17.75 -8.49 22.82
CA THR A 251 18.63 -7.33 23.03
C THR A 251 18.50 -6.24 21.96
N SER A 252 18.00 -6.54 20.75
CA SER A 252 17.58 -5.48 19.84
C SER A 252 16.23 -4.94 20.32
N THR A 253 16.27 -3.86 21.10
CA THR A 253 15.11 -3.02 21.43
C THR A 253 14.28 -2.85 20.16
N TRP A 254 13.13 -3.55 20.07
CA TRP A 254 12.24 -3.42 18.93
C TRP A 254 11.98 -1.93 18.73
N SER A 255 12.25 -1.39 17.55
CA SER A 255 11.70 -0.09 17.14
C SER A 255 10.21 -0.20 17.42
N THR A 256 9.76 0.34 18.55
CA THR A 256 8.47 -0.03 19.13
C THR A 256 7.46 0.72 18.30
N MET A 257 7.00 0.10 17.20
CA MET A 257 5.82 0.57 16.49
C MET A 257 4.75 0.78 17.55
N ASP A 258 4.22 1.99 17.59
CA ASP A 258 3.13 2.32 18.49
C ASP A 258 1.92 1.49 18.05
N VAL A 259 1.40 0.69 18.97
CA VAL A 259 0.30 -0.22 18.70
C VAL A 259 -0.88 0.11 19.60
N ASP A 260 -2.09 -0.08 19.10
CA ASP A 260 -3.31 0.04 19.89
C ASP A 260 -3.42 -1.08 20.93
N ASP A 261 -4.45 -1.02 21.79
CA ASP A 261 -4.71 -2.03 22.84
C ASP A 261 -4.91 -3.47 22.31
N TRP A 262 -5.06 -3.61 20.99
CA TRP A 262 -5.26 -4.86 20.26
C TRP A 262 -3.98 -5.35 19.57
N GLY A 263 -2.91 -4.56 19.62
CA GLY A 263 -1.63 -4.87 18.99
C GLY A 263 -1.56 -4.52 17.51
N PHE A 264 -2.40 -3.61 17.01
CA PHE A 264 -2.34 -3.11 15.64
C PHE A 264 -1.56 -1.80 15.54
N PRO A 265 -0.84 -1.54 14.43
CA PRO A 265 -0.69 -2.39 13.26
C PRO A 265 0.12 -3.66 13.53
N LEU A 266 -0.24 -4.76 12.87
CA LEU A 266 0.61 -5.95 12.87
C LEU A 266 1.94 -5.65 12.19
N SER A 267 3.04 -6.18 12.71
CA SER A 267 4.38 -5.98 12.16
C SER A 267 4.62 -6.85 10.92
N LEU A 268 3.87 -6.62 9.83
CA LEU A 268 4.01 -7.35 8.56
C LEU A 268 5.33 -6.98 7.86
N PHE A 269 5.44 -5.74 7.37
CA PHE A 269 6.53 -5.32 6.50
C PHE A 269 7.75 -4.80 7.28
N VAL A 270 8.29 -5.67 8.14
CA VAL A 270 9.46 -5.37 8.99
C VAL A 270 10.55 -6.42 8.82
N LYS A 271 11.79 -6.03 9.16
CA LYS A 271 12.95 -6.94 9.25
C LYS A 271 13.10 -7.86 8.03
N GLY A 272 13.13 -7.24 6.85
CA GLY A 272 13.35 -7.93 5.58
C GLY A 272 12.11 -8.59 4.97
N TYR A 273 10.90 -8.27 5.43
CA TYR A 273 9.68 -8.45 4.63
C TYR A 273 9.39 -7.16 3.87
N LEU A 274 9.70 -7.15 2.57
CA LEU A 274 9.55 -5.97 1.72
C LEU A 274 8.13 -5.84 1.16
N PHE A 275 7.66 -4.60 0.96
CA PHE A 275 6.44 -4.31 0.21
C PHE A 275 6.70 -3.24 -0.84
N HIS A 276 6.50 -3.61 -2.09
CA HIS A 276 6.62 -2.71 -3.23
C HIS A 276 5.35 -2.80 -4.09
N PRO A 277 4.44 -1.81 -4.02
CA PRO A 277 3.23 -1.78 -4.85
C PRO A 277 3.57 -1.75 -6.34
N TYR A 278 4.73 -1.22 -6.68
CA TYR A 278 5.39 -1.42 -7.96
C TYR A 278 6.89 -1.62 -7.76
N LEU A 279 7.47 -2.59 -8.48
CA LEU A 279 8.88 -2.88 -8.53
C LEU A 279 9.35 -2.97 -9.99
N SER A 280 10.31 -2.13 -10.35
CA SER A 280 10.96 -2.18 -11.66
C SER A 280 11.85 -3.41 -11.80
N ILE A 281 12.02 -3.88 -13.04
CA ILE A 281 12.94 -4.96 -13.39
C ILE A 281 14.39 -4.72 -12.92
N CYS A 282 14.80 -3.46 -12.76
CA CYS A 282 16.11 -3.10 -12.22
C CYS A 282 16.38 -3.65 -10.81
N TYR A 283 15.33 -3.93 -10.04
CA TYR A 283 15.43 -4.50 -8.68
C TYR A 283 15.44 -6.03 -8.65
N MET A 284 15.42 -6.71 -9.81
CA MET A 284 15.39 -8.18 -9.88
C MET A 284 16.55 -8.84 -9.13
N ASP A 285 17.75 -8.28 -9.19
CA ASP A 285 18.90 -8.84 -8.48
C ASP A 285 18.86 -8.55 -6.97
N MET A 286 18.19 -7.48 -6.55
CA MET A 286 17.96 -7.19 -5.15
C MET A 286 17.12 -8.30 -4.50
N ILE A 287 15.98 -8.63 -5.09
CA ILE A 287 15.02 -9.61 -4.52
C ILE A 287 15.56 -11.05 -4.49
N LYS A 288 16.64 -11.34 -5.24
CA LYS A 288 17.39 -12.61 -5.17
C LYS A 288 18.23 -12.76 -3.91
N SER A 289 18.50 -11.67 -3.19
CA SER A 289 19.37 -11.70 -2.02
C SER A 289 18.81 -12.63 -0.94
N HIS A 290 19.66 -13.49 -0.40
CA HIS A 290 19.33 -14.41 0.70
C HIS A 290 18.95 -13.67 2.00
N ASN A 291 19.34 -12.39 2.13
CA ASN A 291 19.01 -11.58 3.30
C ASN A 291 17.57 -11.04 3.26
N ILE A 292 16.85 -11.19 2.13
CA ILE A 292 15.43 -10.83 2.02
C ILE A 292 14.61 -12.06 2.40
N ARG A 293 13.94 -11.94 3.56
CA ARG A 293 13.16 -13.01 4.17
C ARG A 293 11.86 -13.27 3.41
N ALA A 294 11.17 -12.21 3.04
CA ALA A 294 9.88 -12.26 2.36
C ALA A 294 9.67 -10.99 1.53
N PHE A 295 8.74 -11.01 0.57
CA PHE A 295 8.35 -9.80 -0.13
C PHE A 295 6.98 -9.91 -0.77
N CYS A 296 6.26 -8.79 -0.84
CA CYS A 296 5.04 -8.65 -1.62
C CYS A 296 5.30 -7.56 -2.66
N ILE A 297 5.43 -7.96 -3.92
CA ILE A 297 5.82 -7.04 -5.01
C ILE A 297 4.75 -7.02 -6.10
N GLY A 298 4.51 -5.83 -6.64
CA GLY A 298 3.76 -5.62 -7.88
C GLY A 298 4.69 -5.36 -9.05
N THR A 299 4.34 -5.83 -10.24
CA THR A 299 5.05 -5.50 -11.47
C THR A 299 4.08 -5.49 -12.66
N THR A 300 4.44 -4.74 -13.70
CA THR A 300 3.81 -4.78 -15.02
C THR A 300 4.68 -5.52 -16.04
N ASN A 301 5.89 -5.92 -15.64
CA ASN A 301 6.88 -6.49 -16.54
C ASN A 301 6.78 -8.02 -16.53
N THR A 302 6.41 -8.58 -17.68
CA THR A 302 6.27 -10.03 -17.86
C THR A 302 7.58 -10.79 -17.67
N LEU A 303 8.76 -10.15 -17.72
CA LEU A 303 10.03 -10.83 -17.47
C LEU A 303 10.12 -11.45 -16.07
N PHE A 304 9.39 -10.91 -15.09
CA PHE A 304 9.30 -11.54 -13.77
C PHE A 304 8.64 -12.92 -13.83
N THR A 305 7.72 -13.18 -14.78
CA THR A 305 7.05 -14.48 -14.88
C THR A 305 7.97 -15.60 -15.35
N HIS A 306 9.09 -15.26 -15.98
CA HIS A 306 10.13 -16.21 -16.37
C HIS A 306 11.09 -16.58 -15.24
N ARG A 307 11.01 -15.91 -14.08
CA ARG A 307 11.86 -16.12 -12.89
C ARG A 307 11.09 -16.78 -11.74
N ARG A 308 10.38 -17.87 -12.06
CA ARG A 308 9.49 -18.58 -11.14
C ARG A 308 10.20 -19.01 -9.85
N GLU A 309 11.49 -19.34 -9.94
CA GLU A 309 12.33 -19.77 -8.81
C GLU A 309 12.46 -18.74 -7.67
N LEU A 310 12.09 -17.48 -7.90
CA LEU A 310 12.18 -16.42 -6.90
C LEU A 310 10.95 -16.31 -6.00
N PHE A 311 9.84 -16.96 -6.38
CA PHE A 311 8.54 -16.76 -5.75
C PHE A 311 7.99 -18.04 -5.15
N ASP A 312 7.24 -17.90 -4.05
CA ASP A 312 6.43 -18.99 -3.50
C ASP A 312 5.06 -19.04 -4.19
N ILE A 313 4.57 -17.87 -4.64
CA ILE A 313 3.28 -17.73 -5.31
C ILE A 313 3.32 -16.54 -6.28
N MET A 314 2.73 -16.76 -7.45
CA MET A 314 2.54 -15.72 -8.46
C MET A 314 1.06 -15.52 -8.74
N ILE A 315 0.66 -14.26 -8.82
CA ILE A 315 -0.72 -13.83 -9.02
C ILE A 315 -0.74 -12.93 -10.24
N THR A 316 -1.35 -13.40 -11.31
CA THR A 316 -1.38 -12.68 -12.59
C THR A 316 -2.81 -12.39 -13.01
N LEU A 317 -3.01 -11.26 -13.66
CA LEU A 317 -4.28 -10.96 -14.34
C LEU A 317 -4.16 -11.39 -15.80
N ASN A 318 -5.07 -12.25 -16.25
CA ASN A 318 -5.11 -12.67 -17.66
C ASN A 318 -5.82 -11.62 -18.52
N GLU A 319 -5.95 -11.90 -19.82
CA GLU A 319 -6.61 -11.02 -20.79
C GLU A 319 -8.12 -10.84 -20.52
N ASP A 320 -8.74 -11.78 -19.80
CA ASP A 320 -10.18 -11.77 -19.45
C ASP A 320 -10.47 -11.07 -18.11
N ASP A 321 -9.50 -10.32 -17.55
CA ASP A 321 -9.61 -9.69 -16.22
C ASP A 321 -9.90 -10.70 -15.09
N ASP A 322 -9.41 -11.94 -15.24
CA ASP A 322 -9.48 -13.00 -14.25
C ASP A 322 -8.12 -13.27 -13.61
N LEU A 323 -8.18 -13.50 -12.30
CA LEU A 323 -7.00 -13.71 -11.47
C LEU A 323 -6.52 -15.18 -11.57
N VAL A 324 -5.34 -15.37 -12.15
CA VAL A 324 -4.66 -16.66 -12.23
C VAL A 324 -3.66 -16.74 -11.07
N ILE A 325 -3.76 -17.82 -10.28
CA ILE A 325 -2.92 -18.03 -9.10
C ILE A 325 -2.07 -19.28 -9.32
N ASP A 326 -0.77 -19.06 -9.44
CA ASP A 326 0.26 -20.07 -9.61
C ASP A 326 0.95 -20.31 -8.27
N TYR A 327 0.61 -21.41 -7.59
CA TYR A 327 1.28 -21.87 -6.38
C TYR A 327 2.59 -22.57 -6.77
N LEU A 328 3.72 -21.97 -6.42
CA LEU A 328 5.05 -22.55 -6.69
C LEU A 328 5.56 -23.35 -5.50
N ASP A 329 5.21 -22.92 -4.29
CA ASP A 329 5.23 -23.76 -3.08
C ASP A 329 3.99 -24.70 -3.10
N PRO A 330 4.17 -26.03 -3.17
CA PRO A 330 3.07 -26.98 -3.25
C PRO A 330 2.20 -27.01 -2.00
N ASP A 331 2.75 -26.71 -0.82
CA ASP A 331 2.01 -26.78 0.44
C ASP A 331 1.14 -25.54 0.67
N LEU A 332 1.47 -24.43 0.00
CA LEU A 332 0.81 -23.15 0.18
C LEU A 332 -0.66 -23.19 -0.26
N LYS A 333 -1.00 -23.99 -1.27
CA LYS A 333 -2.39 -24.17 -1.72
C LYS A 333 -3.29 -24.76 -0.64
N LYS A 334 -2.76 -25.72 0.14
CA LYS A 334 -3.47 -26.34 1.27
C LYS A 334 -3.65 -25.32 2.40
N LYS A 335 -2.57 -24.60 2.72
CA LYS A 335 -2.53 -23.57 3.79
C LYS A 335 -3.43 -22.36 3.47
N LEU A 336 -3.70 -22.05 2.21
CA LEU A 336 -4.55 -20.94 1.80
C LEU A 336 -5.98 -21.35 1.41
N HIS A 337 -6.34 -22.62 1.59
CA HIS A 337 -7.69 -23.07 1.35
C HIS A 337 -8.66 -22.40 2.33
N LEU A 338 -9.71 -21.77 1.80
CA LEU A 338 -10.76 -21.13 2.58
C LEU A 338 -11.77 -22.16 3.08
N THR A 339 -12.09 -22.11 4.36
CA THR A 339 -13.11 -22.98 4.97
C THR A 339 -14.52 -22.58 4.54
N THR A 340 -15.52 -23.39 4.89
CA THR A 340 -16.93 -23.00 4.70
C THR A 340 -17.28 -21.70 5.42
N ALA A 341 -16.72 -21.47 6.62
CA ALA A 341 -16.96 -20.25 7.38
C ALA A 341 -16.30 -19.04 6.70
N ASP A 342 -15.07 -19.19 6.19
CA ASP A 342 -14.38 -18.19 5.40
C ASP A 342 -15.16 -17.81 4.13
N LEU A 343 -15.67 -18.82 3.40
CA LEU A 343 -16.42 -18.61 2.17
C LEU A 343 -17.73 -17.86 2.43
N ARG A 344 -18.41 -18.10 3.55
CA ARG A 344 -19.59 -17.32 3.96
C ARG A 344 -19.25 -15.87 4.27
N PHE A 345 -18.12 -15.63 4.95
CA PHE A 345 -17.64 -14.27 5.16
C PHE A 345 -17.35 -13.56 3.83
N ALA A 346 -16.60 -14.20 2.94
CA ALA A 346 -16.25 -13.63 1.64
C ALA A 346 -17.48 -13.34 0.77
N ASP A 347 -18.47 -14.25 0.76
CA ASP A 347 -19.75 -14.06 0.07
C ASP A 347 -20.58 -12.92 0.70
N TYR A 348 -20.58 -12.79 2.03
CA TYR A 348 -21.26 -11.70 2.72
C TYR A 348 -20.70 -10.32 2.32
N ILE A 349 -19.38 -10.16 2.31
CA ILE A 349 -18.74 -8.92 1.86
C ILE A 349 -19.08 -8.63 0.39
N SER A 350 -18.94 -9.64 -0.47
CA SER A 350 -19.18 -9.50 -1.91
C SER A 350 -20.62 -9.04 -2.20
N LYS A 351 -21.62 -9.67 -1.55
CA LYS A 351 -23.03 -9.29 -1.71
C LYS A 351 -23.30 -7.85 -1.29
N GLN A 352 -22.84 -7.45 -0.11
CA GLN A 352 -23.08 -6.08 0.38
C GLN A 352 -22.38 -5.03 -0.47
N SER A 353 -21.17 -5.31 -0.97
CA SER A 353 -20.47 -4.40 -1.89
C SER A 353 -21.18 -4.21 -3.23
N SER A 354 -21.91 -5.22 -3.71
CA SER A 354 -22.66 -5.18 -4.98
C SER A 354 -24.03 -4.51 -4.88
N CYS A 355 -24.56 -4.34 -3.67
CA CYS A 355 -25.90 -3.82 -3.40
C CYS A 355 -26.00 -2.28 -3.32
N GLN A 356 -25.01 -1.55 -3.85
CA GLN A 356 -25.05 -0.08 -3.95
C GLN A 356 -26.14 0.37 -4.94
N GLY A 357 -27.41 0.33 -4.51
CA GLY A 357 -28.47 1.14 -5.09
C GLY A 357 -28.22 2.62 -4.81
N ASN A 358 -29.00 3.52 -5.42
CA ASN A 358 -28.84 4.99 -5.33
C ASN A 358 -28.89 5.60 -3.90
N GLU A 359 -29.03 4.80 -2.84
CA GLU A 359 -28.99 5.23 -1.44
C GLU A 359 -27.61 4.97 -0.83
N ILE A 360 -27.01 6.01 -0.23
CA ILE A 360 -25.71 5.91 0.45
C ILE A 360 -25.92 5.16 1.78
N THR A 361 -25.66 3.85 1.81
CA THR A 361 -25.65 3.04 3.03
C THR A 361 -24.23 2.87 3.55
N TRP A 362 -24.05 2.85 4.88
CA TRP A 362 -22.76 2.49 5.49
C TRP A 362 -22.39 1.04 5.16
N GLU A 363 -23.36 0.12 5.21
CA GLU A 363 -23.14 -1.26 4.78
C GLU A 363 -22.76 -1.28 3.28
N GLY A 364 -21.65 -1.95 2.97
CA GLY A 364 -21.06 -1.95 1.62
C GLY A 364 -20.11 -0.79 1.31
N SER A 365 -19.91 0.18 2.21
CA SER A 365 -18.89 1.23 2.07
C SER A 365 -17.48 0.69 2.35
N ASP A 366 -16.45 1.43 1.91
CA ASP A 366 -15.04 1.05 2.11
C ASP A 366 -14.69 0.92 3.61
N ASP A 367 -15.14 1.86 4.44
CA ASP A 367 -14.96 1.80 5.89
C ASP A 367 -15.65 0.60 6.54
N TRP A 368 -16.84 0.27 6.06
CA TRP A 368 -17.56 -0.91 6.52
C TRP A 368 -16.78 -2.18 6.17
N ILE A 369 -16.22 -2.28 4.96
CA ILE A 369 -15.41 -3.45 4.56
C ILE A 369 -14.16 -3.55 5.45
N ARG A 370 -13.41 -2.46 5.65
CA ARG A 370 -12.25 -2.46 6.57
C ARG A 370 -12.63 -2.88 7.98
N PHE A 371 -13.77 -2.41 8.45
CA PHE A 371 -14.32 -2.77 9.75
C PHE A 371 -14.64 -4.28 9.84
N GLN A 372 -15.23 -4.88 8.81
CA GLN A 372 -15.46 -6.33 8.77
C GLN A 372 -14.15 -7.12 8.79
N PHE A 373 -13.13 -6.70 8.04
CA PHE A 373 -11.81 -7.33 8.05
C PHE A 373 -11.07 -7.15 9.39
N ARG A 374 -11.21 -5.99 10.05
CA ARG A 374 -10.70 -5.80 11.43
C ARG A 374 -11.32 -6.81 12.38
N ALA A 375 -12.64 -6.98 12.35
CA ALA A 375 -13.32 -7.94 13.22
C ALA A 375 -12.95 -9.40 12.90
N TYR A 376 -12.82 -9.74 11.62
CA TYR A 376 -12.32 -11.04 11.18
C TYR A 376 -10.92 -11.30 11.75
N LEU A 377 -10.00 -10.33 11.64
CA LEU A 377 -8.63 -10.44 12.14
C LEU A 377 -8.57 -10.56 13.67
N LEU A 378 -9.39 -9.78 14.39
CA LEU A 378 -9.50 -9.89 15.86
C LEU A 378 -9.98 -11.27 16.30
N SER A 379 -10.99 -11.80 15.62
CA SER A 379 -11.50 -13.15 15.84
C SER A 379 -10.45 -14.23 15.52
N LEU A 380 -9.70 -14.06 14.43
CA LEU A 380 -8.59 -14.93 14.07
C LEU A 380 -7.49 -14.89 15.14
N LEU A 381 -7.12 -13.70 15.63
CA LEU A 381 -6.11 -13.51 16.69
C LEU A 381 -6.57 -14.17 17.99
N SER A 382 -7.79 -13.91 18.47
CA SER A 382 -8.31 -14.53 19.70
C SER A 382 -8.39 -16.05 19.57
N THR A 383 -8.83 -16.56 18.42
CA THR A 383 -8.91 -18.00 18.15
C THR A 383 -7.52 -18.64 18.08
N SER A 384 -6.52 -17.94 17.54
CA SER A 384 -5.15 -18.45 17.49
C SER A 384 -4.53 -18.66 18.88
N ILE A 385 -4.97 -17.89 19.88
CA ILE A 385 -4.53 -18.05 21.27
C ILE A 385 -5.18 -19.27 21.91
N SER A 386 -6.39 -19.62 21.46
CA SER A 386 -7.08 -20.84 21.90
C SER A 386 -6.31 -22.08 21.45
N GLU A 387 -6.36 -23.12 22.29
CA GLU A 387 -5.88 -24.47 21.96
C GLU A 387 -7.01 -25.39 21.47
N ASP A 388 -8.23 -24.86 21.34
CA ASP A 388 -9.40 -25.61 20.87
C ASP A 388 -9.34 -25.87 19.35
N LYS A 389 -9.13 -27.14 19.01
CA LYS A 389 -8.99 -27.60 17.62
C LYS A 389 -10.21 -27.31 16.75
N ASP A 390 -11.43 -27.42 17.29
CA ASP A 390 -12.65 -27.22 16.49
C ASP A 390 -12.77 -25.77 16.03
N LEU A 391 -12.37 -24.82 16.89
CA LEU A 391 -12.36 -23.39 16.56
C LEU A 391 -11.23 -23.03 15.58
N LEU A 392 -10.08 -23.69 15.69
CA LEU A 392 -8.96 -23.51 14.76
C LEU A 392 -9.31 -24.01 13.35
N ASP A 393 -10.03 -25.13 13.26
CA ASP A 393 -10.46 -25.72 11.99
C ASP A 393 -11.41 -24.79 11.21
N ASP A 394 -12.21 -23.95 11.89
CA ASP A 394 -13.06 -22.93 11.23
C ASP A 394 -12.25 -21.88 10.45
N PHE A 395 -10.98 -21.66 10.80
CA PHE A 395 -10.06 -20.75 10.14
C PHE A 395 -9.02 -21.44 9.24
N ASN A 396 -9.09 -22.77 9.12
CA ASN A 396 -8.08 -23.67 8.58
C ASN A 396 -6.88 -23.84 9.54
N SER A 397 -6.78 -25.01 10.19
CA SER A 397 -5.68 -25.31 11.11
C SER A 397 -4.30 -25.32 10.44
N ASP A 398 -4.18 -25.72 9.18
CA ASP A 398 -2.90 -25.66 8.46
C ASP A 398 -2.45 -24.20 8.26
N PHE A 399 -3.39 -23.31 7.96
CA PHE A 399 -3.14 -21.87 7.88
C PHE A 399 -2.63 -21.32 9.23
N ILE A 400 -3.36 -21.59 10.32
CA ILE A 400 -3.00 -21.05 11.64
C ILE A 400 -1.63 -21.56 12.08
N ASN A 401 -1.34 -22.85 11.90
CA ASN A 401 -0.06 -23.42 12.28
C ASN A 401 1.11 -22.78 11.53
N GLU A 402 0.93 -22.52 10.23
CA GLU A 402 1.93 -21.79 9.44
C GLU A 402 2.06 -20.34 9.94
N TRP A 403 0.94 -19.64 10.13
CA TRP A 403 0.93 -18.26 10.57
C TRP A 403 1.57 -18.08 11.95
N LYS A 404 1.37 -19.00 12.89
CA LYS A 404 2.02 -18.99 14.21
C LYS A 404 3.55 -19.00 14.14
N CYS A 405 4.12 -19.53 13.06
CA CYS A 405 5.57 -19.56 12.84
C CYS A 405 6.14 -18.23 12.31
N THR A 406 5.28 -17.32 11.82
CA THR A 406 5.69 -16.06 11.18
C THR A 406 6.22 -15.04 12.18
N LEU A 407 7.03 -14.10 11.70
CA LEU A 407 7.61 -13.06 12.55
C LEU A 407 6.53 -12.11 13.07
N ASN A 408 5.58 -11.67 12.24
CA ASN A 408 4.48 -10.80 12.64
C ASN A 408 3.66 -11.39 13.80
N TYR A 409 3.34 -12.69 13.74
CA TYR A 409 2.61 -13.36 14.81
C TYR A 409 3.43 -13.42 16.09
N ARG A 410 4.70 -13.80 15.99
CA ARG A 410 5.61 -13.90 17.14
C ARG A 410 5.82 -12.55 17.83
N ILE A 411 5.98 -11.46 17.05
CA ILE A 411 6.07 -10.10 17.59
C ILE A 411 4.77 -9.74 18.31
N TRP A 412 3.62 -9.95 17.68
CA TRP A 412 2.34 -9.66 18.31
C TRP A 412 2.17 -10.48 19.61
N ARG A 413 2.37 -11.79 19.57
CA ARG A 413 2.23 -12.70 20.73
C ARG A 413 3.17 -12.38 21.90
N SER A 414 4.29 -11.70 21.63
CA SER A 414 5.26 -11.30 22.67
C SER A 414 4.83 -10.09 23.51
N LYS A 415 3.83 -9.33 23.05
CA LYS A 415 3.31 -8.14 23.72
C LYS A 415 2.00 -8.45 24.46
N SER A 416 1.69 -7.64 25.48
CA SER A 416 0.40 -7.70 26.18
C SER A 416 -0.65 -6.86 25.43
N HIS A 417 -1.85 -7.40 25.26
CA HIS A 417 -2.94 -6.75 24.52
C HIS A 417 -4.20 -6.71 25.40
N PRO A 418 -4.39 -5.64 26.21
CA PRO A 418 -5.54 -5.51 27.10
C PRO A 418 -6.89 -5.57 26.37
N GLY A 419 -6.93 -5.22 25.08
CA GLY A 419 -8.13 -5.27 24.26
C GLY A 419 -8.73 -6.68 24.12
N PHE A 420 -7.98 -7.75 24.39
CA PHE A 420 -8.48 -9.12 24.31
C PHE A 420 -9.15 -9.65 25.59
N ASP A 421 -9.14 -8.87 26.67
CA ASP A 421 -9.78 -9.26 27.92
C ASP A 421 -11.29 -9.49 27.73
N GLY A 422 -11.75 -10.70 28.01
CA GLY A 422 -13.18 -11.07 27.88
C GLY A 422 -13.65 -11.41 26.47
N ILE A 423 -12.76 -11.47 25.47
CA ILE A 423 -13.12 -11.83 24.10
C ILE A 423 -13.16 -13.33 23.90
N LEU A 424 -14.29 -13.80 23.36
CA LEU A 424 -14.48 -15.21 23.06
C LEU A 424 -13.86 -15.58 21.70
N PRO A 425 -13.03 -16.63 21.63
CA PRO A 425 -12.51 -17.15 20.38
C PRO A 425 -13.65 -17.81 19.59
N ASN A 426 -13.92 -17.32 18.38
CA ASN A 426 -14.87 -17.95 17.45
C ASN A 426 -14.85 -17.24 16.09
N HIS A 427 -14.83 -17.99 14.99
CA HIS A 427 -14.94 -17.42 13.65
C HIS A 427 -16.30 -16.66 13.49
N PRO A 428 -16.35 -15.45 12.89
CA PRO A 428 -17.57 -14.63 12.89
C PRO A 428 -18.76 -15.31 12.16
N PHE A 429 -18.44 -16.18 11.20
CA PHE A 429 -19.40 -16.98 10.41
C PHE A 429 -19.35 -18.49 10.72
N ALA A 430 -18.77 -18.91 11.86
CA ALA A 430 -18.81 -20.30 12.31
C ALA A 430 -20.25 -20.76 12.57
N ARG A 431 -20.54 -22.03 12.24
CA ARG A 431 -21.84 -22.71 12.50
C ARG A 431 -23.04 -22.00 11.84
N GLN A 432 -24.27 -22.51 12.02
CA GLN A 432 -25.50 -21.89 11.47
C GLN A 432 -25.94 -20.66 12.29
N LEU A 433 -25.04 -19.70 12.53
CA LEU A 433 -25.40 -18.47 13.23
C LEU A 433 -26.18 -17.54 12.28
N ASN A 434 -27.27 -16.98 12.79
CA ASN A 434 -28.12 -16.06 12.04
C ASN A 434 -27.47 -14.67 12.03
N ILE A 435 -27.64 -13.90 10.97
CA ILE A 435 -26.95 -12.60 10.75
C ILE A 435 -27.22 -11.60 11.89
N GLY A 436 -28.35 -11.73 12.58
CA GLY A 436 -28.70 -10.93 13.77
C GLY A 436 -27.77 -11.15 14.97
N ASP A 437 -27.26 -12.37 15.18
CA ASP A 437 -26.37 -12.69 16.30
C ASP A 437 -24.96 -12.13 16.08
N ILE A 438 -24.54 -12.01 14.81
CA ILE A 438 -23.27 -11.39 14.40
C ILE A 438 -23.33 -9.89 14.67
N LYS A 439 -24.41 -9.22 14.26
CA LYS A 439 -24.61 -7.77 14.44
C LYS A 439 -24.69 -7.40 15.93
N LEU A 440 -25.31 -8.24 16.75
CA LEU A 440 -25.39 -8.07 18.21
C LEU A 440 -24.01 -8.23 18.88
N LYS A 441 -23.25 -9.28 18.54
CA LYS A 441 -21.90 -9.48 19.09
C LYS A 441 -20.94 -8.38 18.68
N MET A 442 -20.96 -8.00 17.40
CA MET A 442 -20.04 -6.99 16.87
C MET A 442 -20.30 -5.60 17.47
N SER A 443 -21.56 -5.24 17.74
CA SER A 443 -21.89 -3.99 18.45
C SER A 443 -21.49 -4.03 19.93
N GLN A 444 -21.69 -5.16 20.61
CA GLN A 444 -21.28 -5.35 22.01
C GLN A 444 -19.75 -5.34 22.19
N HIS A 445 -18.97 -5.90 21.26
CA HIS A 445 -17.52 -5.91 21.32
C HIS A 445 -16.87 -4.52 21.11
N ILE A 446 -17.65 -3.50 20.70
CA ILE A 446 -17.11 -2.22 20.24
C ILE A 446 -17.56 -1.04 21.11
N THR A 447 -18.70 -1.14 21.80
CA THR A 447 -19.18 -0.09 22.72
C THR A 447 -18.34 0.11 23.98
N ASP A 448 -17.46 -0.84 24.31
CA ASP A 448 -16.63 -0.80 25.52
C ASP A 448 -15.20 -0.26 25.30
N SER A 449 -14.78 0.02 24.06
CA SER A 449 -13.51 0.72 23.78
C SER A 449 -13.72 2.22 23.54
N GLU A 450 -12.82 3.07 24.05
CA GLU A 450 -12.88 4.53 23.82
C GLU A 450 -12.83 4.88 22.32
N GLY A 451 -12.10 4.10 21.51
CA GLY A 451 -12.07 4.22 20.05
C GLY A 451 -13.40 3.86 19.39
N GLY A 452 -14.11 2.84 19.88
CA GLY A 452 -15.45 2.48 19.42
C GLY A 452 -16.51 3.52 19.79
N ARG A 453 -16.41 4.16 20.96
CA ARG A 453 -17.26 5.30 21.35
C ARG A 453 -17.00 6.54 20.50
N ARG A 454 -15.74 6.85 20.18
CA ARG A 454 -15.38 7.95 19.26
C ARG A 454 -15.84 7.65 17.83
N PHE A 455 -15.70 6.42 17.35
CA PHE A 455 -16.18 6.00 16.03
C PHE A 455 -17.72 6.04 15.91
N VAL A 456 -18.44 5.54 16.91
CA VAL A 456 -19.93 5.61 16.95
C VAL A 456 -20.42 7.05 17.12
N ASN A 457 -19.74 7.89 17.92
CA ASN A 457 -20.07 9.31 18.03
C ASN A 457 -19.77 10.08 16.74
N ASN A 458 -18.67 9.77 16.05
CA ASN A 458 -18.34 10.30 14.74
C ASN A 458 -19.35 9.84 13.69
N ILE A 459 -19.90 8.62 13.77
CA ILE A 459 -21.01 8.16 12.91
C ILE A 459 -22.31 8.94 13.19
N ALA A 460 -22.61 9.24 14.45
CA ALA A 460 -23.80 10.03 14.82
C ALA A 460 -23.68 11.50 14.37
N THR A 461 -22.48 12.07 14.33
CA THR A 461 -22.22 13.40 13.78
C THR A 461 -22.11 13.38 12.26
N THR A 462 -21.44 12.41 11.64
CA THR A 462 -21.27 12.30 10.19
C THR A 462 -22.57 11.92 9.49
N SER A 463 -23.46 11.13 10.11
CA SER A 463 -24.82 10.92 9.58
C SER A 463 -25.67 12.21 9.58
N LYS A 464 -25.47 13.10 10.56
CA LYS A 464 -26.06 14.46 10.56
C LYS A 464 -25.38 15.40 9.56
N TYR A 465 -24.06 15.33 9.41
CA TYR A 465 -23.31 16.17 8.48
C TYR A 465 -23.45 15.72 7.02
N VAL A 466 -23.63 14.44 6.71
CA VAL A 466 -23.89 13.93 5.35
C VAL A 466 -25.31 14.31 4.88
N SER A 467 -26.27 14.40 5.81
CA SER A 467 -27.60 14.99 5.57
C SER A 467 -27.51 16.48 5.21
N ASP A 468 -26.68 17.27 5.90
CA ASP A 468 -26.59 18.73 5.67
C ASP A 468 -25.55 19.15 4.61
N ALA A 469 -24.49 18.36 4.37
CA ALA A 469 -23.38 18.67 3.46
C ALA A 469 -23.69 18.35 1.99
N GLY A 470 -24.70 17.53 1.70
CA GLY A 470 -25.19 17.28 0.34
C GLY A 470 -25.68 18.55 -0.38
N SER A 471 -25.94 19.63 0.36
CA SER A 471 -26.36 20.93 -0.18
C SER A 471 -25.24 21.98 -0.32
N LYS A 472 -24.07 21.81 0.33
CA LYS A 472 -23.02 22.86 0.41
C LYS A 472 -21.78 22.61 -0.44
N VAL A 473 -21.51 21.37 -0.86
CA VAL A 473 -20.31 21.04 -1.66
C VAL A 473 -20.37 21.52 -3.12
N LYS A 474 -21.55 21.91 -3.64
CA LYS A 474 -21.67 22.53 -4.97
C LYS A 474 -21.22 24.00 -5.04
N SER A 475 -20.96 24.67 -3.91
CA SER A 475 -20.70 26.12 -3.89
C SER A 475 -19.22 26.53 -3.83
N SER A 476 -18.30 25.65 -3.42
CA SER A 476 -16.88 25.99 -3.24
C SER A 476 -15.97 25.63 -4.43
N ILE A 477 -16.49 24.90 -5.42
CA ILE A 477 -15.74 24.50 -6.63
C ILE A 477 -15.75 25.62 -7.70
N SER A 478 -16.66 26.61 -7.61
CA SER A 478 -16.78 27.68 -8.61
C SER A 478 -15.88 28.89 -8.38
N SER A 479 -15.21 29.00 -7.22
CA SER A 479 -14.39 30.17 -6.87
C SER A 479 -12.95 30.14 -7.38
N TRP A 480 -12.43 28.98 -7.80
CA TRP A 480 -11.02 28.84 -8.23
C TRP A 480 -10.81 29.02 -9.74
N PHE A 481 -11.85 28.88 -10.56
CA PHE A 481 -11.75 29.01 -12.03
C PHE A 481 -11.63 30.46 -12.54
N LYS A 482 -11.32 31.44 -11.69
CA LYS A 482 -11.24 32.86 -12.09
C LYS A 482 -9.85 33.49 -12.08
N VAL A 483 -8.79 32.75 -11.79
CA VAL A 483 -7.42 33.25 -11.95
C VAL A 483 -6.50 32.14 -12.44
N ILE A 484 -6.59 31.82 -13.73
CA ILE A 484 -5.50 31.35 -14.59
C ILE A 484 -5.56 32.20 -15.85
#